data_AF-A0A7C2JK84-F1
#
_entry.id   AF-A0A7C2JK84-F1
#
_cell.length_a   1.000
_cell.length_b   1.000
_cell.length_c   1.000
_cell.angle_alpha   90.00
_cell.angle_beta   90.00
_cell.angle_gamma   90.00
#
_symmetry.space_group_name_H-M   'P 1'
#
loop_
_entity.id
_entity.type
_entity.pdbx_description
1 polymer ?
#
loop_
_entity_poly.entity_id
_entity_poly.type
_entity_poly.pdbx_seq_one_letter_code
_entity_poly.pdbx_strand_id
1 'polypeptide(L)'
;MRSGGDQVASTGEGLELVARVMGPWGTNAYALVCPAKRQSLLIDPAGEPDTLRQMIGDSELAGILLTHAHPDHIGALKEIRSATRAPVMAHEENRASYVDRGLKDGDLVQVGDHTVRAYHT
;
A
#
# COMPACT_ATOMS: atom_id res chain seq x y z
N MET A 1 4.45 -19.06 12.47
CA MET A 1 3.78 -17.75 12.32
C MET A 1 2.42 -18.01 11.68
N ARG A 2 1.33 -17.51 12.26
CA ARG A 2 -0.02 -17.68 11.68
C ARG A 2 -0.19 -16.62 10.60
N SER A 3 0.01 -16.97 9.34
CA SER A 3 -0.47 -16.16 8.23
C SER A 3 -2.00 -16.16 8.28
N GLY A 4 -2.62 -15.04 8.62
CA GLY A 4 -4.08 -14.90 8.59
C GLY A 4 -4.59 -14.92 7.14
N GLY A 5 -5.72 -15.59 6.88
CA GLY A 5 -6.39 -15.64 5.57
C GLY A 5 -6.98 -14.29 5.13
N ASP A 6 -7.39 -14.16 3.84
CA ASP A 6 -7.65 -12.85 3.16
C ASP A 6 -8.86 -12.21 3.81
N GLN A 7 -8.67 -11.02 4.38
CA GLN A 7 -9.78 -10.19 4.80
C GLN A 7 -10.04 -9.21 3.66
N VAL A 8 -10.97 -9.59 2.79
CA VAL A 8 -11.43 -8.78 1.67
C VAL A 8 -12.75 -8.12 2.07
N ALA A 9 -12.82 -6.80 1.92
CA ALA A 9 -14.03 -6.02 2.11
C ALA A 9 -14.30 -5.15 0.88
N SER A 10 -15.52 -5.18 0.37
CA SER A 10 -15.98 -4.20 -0.62
C SER A 10 -16.42 -2.93 0.12
N THR A 11 -16.02 -1.77 -0.37
CA THR A 11 -16.40 -0.45 0.18
C THR A 11 -17.81 -0.01 -0.21
N GLY A 12 -18.50 -0.77 -1.07
CA GLY A 12 -19.80 -0.39 -1.63
C GLY A 12 -19.73 0.59 -2.81
N GLU A 13 -18.55 1.14 -3.11
CA GLU A 13 -18.35 2.11 -4.21
C GLU A 13 -17.55 1.54 -5.39
N GLY A 14 -17.26 0.23 -5.40
CA GLY A 14 -16.41 -0.39 -6.43
C GLY A 14 -14.91 -0.34 -6.13
N LEU A 15 -14.53 -0.03 -4.88
CA LEU A 15 -13.19 -0.20 -4.32
C LEU A 15 -13.19 -1.39 -3.36
N GLU A 16 -12.14 -2.21 -3.42
CA GLU A 16 -11.92 -3.37 -2.56
C GLU A 16 -10.72 -3.12 -1.64
N LEU A 17 -10.88 -3.45 -0.35
CA LEU A 17 -9.81 -3.45 0.63
C LEU A 17 -9.41 -4.89 0.92
N VAL A 18 -8.14 -5.21 0.71
CA VAL A 18 -7.53 -6.49 1.10
C VAL A 18 -6.57 -6.23 2.26
N ALA A 19 -6.74 -6.93 3.37
CA ALA A 19 -5.92 -6.76 4.57
C ALA A 19 -5.19 -8.05 4.97
N ARG A 20 -3.93 -7.89 5.39
CA ARG A 20 -2.99 -8.97 5.71
C ARG A 20 -2.12 -8.64 6.91
N VAL A 21 -2.07 -9.53 7.89
CA VAL A 21 -1.04 -9.51 8.93
C VAL A 21 0.18 -10.25 8.40
N MET A 22 1.34 -9.61 8.38
CA MET A 22 2.57 -10.18 7.83
C MET A 22 3.83 -9.65 8.50
N GLY A 23 4.96 -10.28 8.18
CA GLY A 23 6.25 -9.91 8.74
C GLY A 23 6.42 -10.36 10.20
N PRO A 24 7.63 -10.19 10.77
CA PRO A 24 7.95 -10.76 12.08
C PRO A 24 7.30 -10.03 13.25
N TRP A 25 6.78 -8.81 13.03
CA TRP A 25 6.10 -8.00 14.06
C TRP A 25 4.58 -8.09 13.99
N GLY A 26 4.02 -8.84 13.04
CA GLY A 26 2.56 -8.93 12.87
C GLY A 26 1.95 -7.61 12.42
N THR A 27 2.65 -6.93 11.51
CA THR A 27 2.23 -5.64 10.95
C THR A 27 1.13 -5.87 9.91
N ASN A 28 0.14 -4.98 9.89
CA ASN A 28 -0.88 -5.00 8.85
C ASN A 28 -0.36 -4.34 7.56
N ALA A 29 -0.47 -5.05 6.45
CA ALA A 29 -0.40 -4.49 5.11
C ALA A 29 -1.80 -4.44 4.50
N TYR A 30 -2.05 -3.45 3.66
CA TYR A 30 -3.33 -3.26 2.99
C TYR A 30 -3.16 -3.03 1.50
N ALA A 31 -4.08 -3.54 0.69
CA ALA A 31 -4.22 -3.14 -0.71
C ALA A 31 -5.61 -2.53 -0.92
N LEU A 32 -5.65 -1.36 -1.55
CA LEU A 32 -6.86 -0.76 -2.08
C LEU A 32 -6.89 -1.01 -3.58
N VAL A 33 -7.85 -1.79 -4.05
CA VAL A 33 -7.96 -2.22 -5.45
C VAL A 33 -9.23 -1.62 -6.06
N CYS A 34 -9.10 -0.95 -7.19
CA CYS A 34 -10.22 -0.53 -8.04
C CYS A 34 -10.31 -1.50 -9.23
N PRO A 35 -11.19 -2.52 -9.19
CA PRO A 35 -11.27 -3.52 -10.26
C PRO A 35 -11.67 -2.92 -11.60
N ALA A 36 -12.56 -1.91 -11.59
CA ALA A 36 -13.07 -1.24 -12.80
C ALA A 36 -11.95 -0.60 -13.64
N LYS A 37 -10.91 -0.07 -13.00
CA LYS A 37 -9.75 0.54 -13.66
C LYS A 37 -8.50 -0.34 -13.65
N ARG A 38 -8.57 -1.51 -12.99
CA ARG A 38 -7.43 -2.40 -12.75
C ARG A 38 -6.23 -1.64 -12.16
N GLN A 39 -6.49 -0.79 -11.17
CA GLN A 39 -5.45 -0.04 -10.45
C GLN A 39 -5.50 -0.32 -8.96
N SER A 40 -4.36 -0.22 -8.29
CA SER A 40 -4.27 -0.38 -6.84
C SER A 40 -3.32 0.58 -6.16
N LEU A 41 -3.48 0.72 -4.85
CA LEU A 41 -2.50 1.27 -3.92
C LEU A 41 -2.13 0.18 -2.91
N LEU A 42 -0.85 0.13 -2.55
CA LEU A 42 -0.35 -0.76 -1.51
C LEU A 42 0.09 0.07 -0.31
N ILE A 43 -0.35 -0.28 0.88
CA ILE A 43 -0.05 0.42 2.12
C ILE A 43 0.78 -0.50 3.03
N ASP A 44 1.90 0.04 3.54
CA ASP A 44 2.76 -0.60 4.55
C ASP A 44 3.21 -2.04 4.17
N PRO A 45 4.03 -2.21 3.10
CA PRO A 45 4.48 -3.51 2.61
C PRO A 45 5.51 -4.17 3.54
N ALA A 46 5.03 -4.71 4.66
CA ALA A 46 5.84 -5.18 5.77
C ALA A 46 6.66 -6.45 5.50
N GLY A 47 6.24 -7.30 4.56
CA GLY A 47 6.96 -8.54 4.22
C GLY A 47 6.28 -9.34 3.11
N GLU A 48 6.76 -10.57 2.88
CA GLU A 48 6.07 -11.55 2.02
C GLU A 48 5.67 -11.01 0.63
N PRO A 49 6.64 -10.66 -0.22
CA PRO A 49 6.40 -9.96 -1.48
C PRO A 49 5.48 -10.71 -2.46
N ASP A 50 5.51 -12.04 -2.47
CA ASP A 50 4.56 -12.84 -3.26
C ASP A 50 3.11 -12.70 -2.75
N THR A 51 2.92 -12.65 -1.44
CA THR A 51 1.60 -12.39 -0.82
C THR A 51 1.12 -10.99 -1.18
N LEU A 52 1.99 -9.98 -1.08
CA LEU A 52 1.65 -8.60 -1.48
C LEU A 52 1.27 -8.51 -2.97
N ARG A 53 1.98 -9.24 -3.84
CA ARG A 53 1.63 -9.35 -5.27
C ARG A 53 0.24 -9.99 -5.47
N GLN A 54 -0.09 -11.01 -4.69
CA GLN A 54 -1.43 -11.62 -4.73
C GLN A 54 -2.52 -10.65 -4.28
N MET A 55 -2.27 -9.84 -3.25
CA MET A 55 -3.24 -8.85 -2.75
C MET A 55 -3.62 -7.82 -3.82
N ILE A 56 -2.66 -7.38 -4.65
CA ILE A 56 -2.90 -6.42 -5.72
C ILE A 56 -3.34 -7.07 -7.04
N GLY A 57 -3.22 -8.40 -7.17
CA GLY A 57 -3.59 -9.15 -8.36
C GLY A 57 -2.91 -8.63 -9.64
N ASP A 58 -3.64 -8.65 -10.75
CA ASP A 58 -3.16 -8.14 -12.04
C ASP A 58 -3.39 -6.62 -12.23
N SER A 59 -3.59 -5.88 -11.13
CA SER A 59 -3.77 -4.44 -11.19
C SER A 59 -2.43 -3.71 -11.38
N GLU A 60 -2.47 -2.57 -12.06
CA GLU A 60 -1.37 -1.62 -12.08
C GLU A 60 -1.24 -0.97 -10.70
N LEU A 61 -0.07 -1.13 -10.06
CA LEU A 61 0.20 -0.50 -8.78
C LEU A 61 0.52 0.99 -8.98
N ALA A 62 -0.46 1.85 -8.71
CA ALA A 62 -0.35 3.29 -8.88
C ALA A 62 0.59 3.94 -7.84
N GLY A 63 0.81 3.27 -6.71
CA GLY A 63 1.65 3.79 -5.66
C GLY A 63 1.77 2.90 -4.43
N ILE A 64 2.86 3.11 -3.69
CA ILE A 64 3.09 2.52 -2.37
C ILE A 64 2.97 3.64 -1.34
N LEU A 65 2.06 3.52 -0.39
CA LEU A 65 1.87 4.46 0.71
C LEU A 65 2.53 3.92 1.97
N LEU A 66 3.31 4.76 2.65
CA LEU A 66 3.85 4.46 3.98
C LEU A 66 3.16 5.37 4.99
N THR A 67 2.57 4.78 6.01
CA THR A 67 1.88 5.53 7.06
C THR A 67 2.86 6.36 7.90
N HIS A 68 4.04 5.81 8.18
CA HIS A 68 5.11 6.48 8.91
C HIS A 68 6.49 5.86 8.60
N ALA A 69 7.54 6.35 9.26
CA ALA A 69 8.94 6.02 8.97
C ALA A 69 9.52 4.95 9.93
N HIS A 70 8.89 3.78 10.04
CA HIS A 70 9.47 2.67 10.81
C HIS A 70 9.92 1.48 9.94
N PRO A 71 11.03 0.82 10.32
CA PRO A 71 11.55 -0.31 9.55
C PRO A 71 10.67 -1.56 9.52
N ASP A 72 9.76 -1.73 10.48
CA ASP A 72 8.98 -2.95 10.66
C ASP A 72 7.93 -3.17 9.56
N HIS A 73 7.54 -2.11 8.86
CA HIS A 73 6.52 -2.17 7.80
C HIS A 73 7.04 -1.91 6.38
N ILE A 74 8.36 -1.92 6.17
CA ILE A 74 8.97 -1.71 4.84
C ILE A 74 9.74 -2.94 4.33
N GLY A 75 9.60 -4.10 4.98
CA GLY A 75 10.41 -5.29 4.71
C GLY A 75 10.37 -5.79 3.26
N ALA A 76 9.25 -5.59 2.55
CA ALA A 76 9.10 -5.95 1.14
C ALA A 76 9.14 -4.75 0.17
N LEU A 77 9.32 -3.52 0.69
CA LEU A 77 9.25 -2.27 -0.09
C LEU A 77 10.17 -2.29 -1.31
N LYS A 78 11.44 -2.66 -1.10
CA LYS A 78 12.46 -2.66 -2.17
C LYS A 78 12.08 -3.61 -3.30
N GLU A 79 11.59 -4.80 -2.96
CA GLU A 79 11.27 -5.82 -3.95
C GLU A 79 10.00 -5.45 -4.74
N ILE A 80 8.95 -5.02 -4.05
CA ILE A 80 7.71 -4.58 -4.71
C ILE A 80 7.99 -3.39 -5.62
N ARG A 81 8.70 -2.36 -5.13
CA ARG A 81 9.10 -1.21 -5.94
C ARG A 81 9.92 -1.61 -7.16
N SER A 82 10.86 -2.54 -7.02
CA SER A 82 11.66 -3.01 -8.14
C SER A 82 10.83 -3.74 -9.20
N ALA A 83 9.81 -4.51 -8.78
CA ALA A 83 8.97 -5.30 -9.66
C ALA A 83 7.92 -4.43 -10.40
N THR A 84 7.32 -3.46 -9.71
CA THR A 84 6.21 -2.66 -10.24
C THR A 84 6.62 -1.29 -10.76
N ARG A 85 7.77 -0.77 -10.31
CA ARG A 85 8.22 0.63 -10.50
C ARG A 85 7.26 1.66 -9.91
N ALA A 86 6.35 1.26 -9.03
CA ALA A 86 5.41 2.17 -8.39
C ALA A 86 6.16 3.21 -7.53
N PRO A 87 5.71 4.49 -7.54
CA PRO A 87 6.29 5.51 -6.70
C PRO A 87 5.99 5.24 -5.22
N VAL A 88 6.95 5.53 -4.35
CA VAL A 88 6.77 5.48 -2.90
C VAL A 88 6.36 6.86 -2.41
N MET A 89 5.27 6.90 -1.64
CA MET A 89 4.67 8.11 -1.11
C MET A 89 4.54 8.00 0.41
N ALA A 90 4.90 9.06 1.10
CA ALA A 90 4.81 9.17 2.56
C ALA A 90 4.60 10.65 2.93
N HIS A 91 4.31 10.95 4.19
CA HIS A 91 4.27 12.35 4.64
C HIS A 91 5.60 13.06 4.32
N GLU A 92 5.57 14.36 3.98
CA GLU A 92 6.77 15.11 3.57
C GLU A 92 7.85 15.21 4.65
N GLU A 93 7.48 15.03 5.91
CA GLU A 93 8.43 14.95 7.03
C GLU A 93 9.19 13.62 7.08
N ASN A 94 8.73 12.58 6.37
CA ASN A 94 9.49 11.36 6.17
C ASN A 94 10.63 11.61 5.19
N ARG A 95 11.83 11.84 5.73
CA ARG A 95 13.05 12.16 4.95
C ARG A 95 13.77 10.92 4.40
N ALA A 96 13.12 9.77 4.36
CA ALA A 96 13.76 8.57 3.83
C ALA A 96 14.06 8.69 2.33
N SER A 97 15.27 8.31 1.93
CA SER A 97 15.76 8.45 0.55
C SER A 97 14.98 7.66 -0.50
N TYR A 98 14.14 6.72 -0.08
CA TYR A 98 13.31 5.91 -0.98
C TYR A 98 11.93 6.53 -1.25
N VAL A 99 11.58 7.66 -0.62
CA VAL A 99 10.31 8.36 -0.86
C VAL A 99 10.44 9.20 -2.13
N ASP A 100 9.59 8.92 -3.11
CA ASP A 100 9.57 9.60 -4.41
C ASP A 100 8.68 10.86 -4.38
N ARG A 101 7.61 10.85 -3.57
CA ARG A 101 6.71 12.00 -3.38
C ARG A 101 6.37 12.18 -1.90
N GLY A 102 6.71 13.34 -1.36
CA GLY A 102 6.23 13.80 -0.06
C GLY A 102 4.77 14.27 -0.16
N LEU A 103 3.91 13.74 0.71
CA LEU A 103 2.51 14.11 0.85
C LEU A 103 2.34 15.12 1.97
N LYS A 104 1.46 16.09 1.75
CA LYS A 104 1.01 17.06 2.75
C LYS A 104 -0.35 16.67 3.31
N ASP A 105 -0.71 17.27 4.45
CA ASP A 105 -2.08 17.19 4.94
C ASP A 105 -3.09 17.64 3.87
N GLY A 106 -4.11 16.82 3.64
CA GLY A 106 -5.15 17.06 2.65
C GLY A 106 -4.81 16.65 1.22
N ASP A 107 -3.57 16.23 0.91
CA ASP A 107 -3.19 15.76 -0.42
C ASP A 107 -4.03 14.55 -0.85
N LEU A 108 -4.31 14.49 -2.15
CA LEU A 108 -5.05 13.39 -2.76
C LEU A 108 -4.10 12.45 -3.54
N VAL A 109 -4.38 11.16 -3.43
CA VAL A 109 -3.74 10.07 -4.17
C VAL A 109 -4.82 9.30 -4.92
N GLN A 110 -4.70 9.23 -6.25
CA GLN A 110 -5.68 8.57 -7.12
C GLN A 110 -5.50 7.05 -7.10
N VAL A 111 -6.62 6.31 -7.14
CA VAL A 111 -6.66 4.88 -7.43
C VAL A 111 -7.91 4.57 -8.28
N GLY A 112 -7.70 4.38 -9.58
CA GLY A 112 -8.81 4.21 -10.52
C GLY A 112 -9.76 5.41 -10.51
N ASP A 113 -11.04 5.18 -10.23
CA ASP A 113 -12.07 6.24 -10.11
C ASP A 113 -12.14 6.88 -8.71
N HIS A 114 -11.30 6.45 -7.78
CA HIS A 114 -11.33 6.89 -6.38
C HIS A 114 -10.11 7.71 -5.98
N THR A 115 -10.22 8.42 -4.86
CA THR A 115 -9.12 9.17 -4.23
C THR A 115 -8.99 8.81 -2.76
N VAL A 116 -7.76 8.62 -2.31
CA VAL A 116 -7.39 8.56 -0.88
C VAL A 116 -6.85 9.93 -0.48
N ARG A 117 -7.28 10.43 0.69
CA ARG A 117 -6.79 11.69 1.26
C ARG A 117 -5.79 11.42 2.37
N ALA A 118 -4.65 12.09 2.33
CA ALA A 118 -3.68 12.09 3.41
C ALA A 118 -4.14 13.00 4.56
N TYR A 119 -4.01 12.52 5.79
CA TYR A 119 -4.16 13.33 7.01
C TYR A 119 -2.90 13.22 7.84
N HIS A 120 -2.39 14.34 8.34
CA HIS A 120 -1.28 14.34 9.28
C HIS A 120 -1.80 14.12 10.71
N THR A 121 -1.27 13.10 11.39
CA THR A 121 -1.77 12.61 12.70
C THR A 121 -0.64 12.32 13.66
#